data_AF-A0A1M4DWL2-F1
#
_entry.id   AF-A0A1M4DWL2-F1
#
_cell.length_a   1.000
_cell.length_b   1.000
_cell.length_c   1.000
_cell.angle_alpha   90.00
_cell.angle_beta   90.00
_cell.angle_gamma   90.00
#
_symmetry.space_group_name_H-M   'P 1'
#
loop_
_entity.id
_entity.type
_entity.pdbx_description
1 polymer ?
#
loop_
_entity_poly.entity_id
_entity_poly.type
_entity_poly.pdbx_seq_one_letter_code
_entity_poly.pdbx_strand_id
1 'polypeptide(L)'
;MDASTLRPLRVAERRRFRVDLRMLTAAAAVVVVGSATAVLVGGGAGGAGDQDRVTAATAAEVFGRDDADMTVFLCTATVAKESRCEGAVSSEQRQAIEQVLLEQTEQIAAGQWVSQAVAYDDFRERFAHNQAVLEEVKSADMPSSYRLKLREGADRRQVMAAFHGVAGVLTVIDHASSPYTQAAVQERQKWDVSVFLCKAASAVSACGGKLVDKEGDTKLVKEGRAATPAQVKAVQELIQKSPGVEEVVFEDEAAAYENFKEAFKDNKTLMEATRVGDMPRSFRIKLEDDAAAGELTSRLQRQPGVAQVVNNRCATEVAKVYDGFGLLLNEKEVCP
;
A
#
# COMPACT_ATOMS: atom_id res chain seq x y z
N MET A 1 20.73 30.68 -37.82
CA MET A 1 21.20 29.29 -37.72
C MET A 1 20.76 28.58 -38.97
N ASP A 2 21.72 27.99 -39.68
CA ASP A 2 21.58 27.48 -41.04
C ASP A 2 21.07 26.03 -41.03
N ALA A 3 19.99 25.76 -41.77
CA ALA A 3 19.26 24.48 -41.79
C ALA A 3 19.85 23.46 -42.79
N SER A 4 21.06 23.71 -43.30
CA SER A 4 21.73 22.92 -44.34
C SER A 4 22.63 21.79 -43.81
N THR A 5 22.59 21.47 -42.51
CA THR A 5 23.41 20.40 -41.89
C THR A 5 22.65 19.14 -41.47
N LEU A 6 21.35 19.03 -41.74
CA LEU A 6 20.59 17.82 -41.41
C LEU A 6 20.62 16.81 -42.56
N ARG A 7 21.45 15.76 -42.40
CA ARG A 7 21.43 14.57 -43.25
C ARG A 7 20.08 13.84 -43.12
N PRO A 8 19.40 13.47 -44.22
CA PRO A 8 18.19 12.65 -44.14
C PRO A 8 18.53 11.23 -43.70
N LEU A 9 17.83 10.74 -42.68
CA LEU A 9 17.83 9.33 -42.31
C LEU A 9 17.19 8.52 -43.44
N ARG A 10 17.95 7.58 -44.01
CA ARG A 10 17.47 6.63 -45.01
C ARG A 10 16.43 5.70 -44.37
N VAL A 11 15.28 5.58 -45.03
CA VAL A 11 14.25 4.57 -44.73
C VAL A 11 14.82 3.20 -45.07
N ALA A 12 14.91 2.30 -44.08
CA ALA A 12 15.20 0.90 -44.33
C ALA A 12 13.95 0.18 -44.87
N GLU A 13 14.13 -0.56 -45.96
CA GLU A 13 13.12 -1.34 -46.66
C GLU A 13 12.34 -2.31 -45.76
N ARG A 14 11.03 -2.39 -46.00
CA ARG A 14 10.15 -3.42 -45.44
C ARG A 14 10.60 -4.81 -45.92
N ARG A 15 11.20 -5.61 -45.03
CA ARG A 15 11.18 -7.06 -45.19
C ARG A 15 9.79 -7.57 -44.81
N ARG A 16 9.07 -8.11 -45.79
CA ARG A 16 7.88 -8.94 -45.54
C ARG A 16 8.34 -10.20 -44.81
N PHE A 17 8.19 -10.23 -43.49
CA PHE A 17 8.30 -11.46 -42.73
C PHE A 17 6.97 -12.21 -42.86
N ARG A 18 7.00 -13.37 -43.53
CA ARG A 18 5.91 -14.36 -43.42
C ARG A 18 5.97 -14.91 -42.00
N VAL A 19 4.90 -14.72 -41.23
CA VAL A 19 4.72 -15.39 -39.94
C VAL A 19 4.10 -16.75 -40.25
N ASP A 20 4.84 -17.81 -39.97
CA ASP A 20 4.34 -19.18 -39.97
C ASP A 20 3.47 -19.34 -38.71
N LEU A 21 2.16 -19.48 -38.90
CA LEU A 21 1.17 -19.55 -37.83
C LEU A 21 1.16 -20.96 -37.22
N ARG A 22 2.22 -21.32 -36.49
CA ARG A 22 2.20 -22.50 -35.63
C ARG A 22 1.75 -22.06 -34.24
N MET A 23 0.54 -22.50 -33.89
CA MET A 23 -0.06 -22.46 -32.57
C MET A 23 1.01 -22.72 -31.49
N LEU A 24 1.29 -21.71 -30.67
CA LEU A 24 1.93 -21.90 -29.38
C LEU A 24 0.86 -21.67 -28.34
N THR A 25 0.28 -22.76 -27.86
CA THR A 25 -0.40 -22.81 -26.57
C THR A 25 0.66 -22.46 -25.52
N ALA A 26 0.68 -21.22 -25.04
CA ALA A 26 1.48 -20.84 -23.89
C ALA A 26 0.81 -21.46 -22.66
N ALA A 27 1.32 -22.60 -22.20
CA ALA A 27 0.94 -23.16 -20.93
C ALA A 27 1.37 -22.18 -19.83
N ALA A 28 0.43 -21.77 -18.99
CA ALA A 28 0.74 -20.98 -17.81
C ALA A 28 1.61 -21.80 -16.86
N ALA A 29 2.80 -21.29 -16.55
CA ALA A 29 3.69 -21.90 -15.57
C ALA A 29 3.41 -21.25 -14.21
N VAL A 30 2.84 -22.03 -13.28
CA VAL A 30 2.84 -21.68 -11.86
C VAL A 30 4.20 -22.09 -11.30
N VAL A 31 5.03 -21.11 -10.94
CA VAL A 31 6.37 -21.35 -10.39
C VAL A 31 6.29 -21.39 -8.86
N VAL A 32 6.54 -22.57 -8.28
CA VAL A 32 6.68 -22.77 -6.84
C VAL A 32 8.17 -22.88 -6.52
N VAL A 33 8.75 -21.85 -5.91
CA VAL A 33 10.14 -21.90 -5.42
C VAL A 33 10.14 -22.28 -3.95
N GLY A 34 10.62 -23.48 -3.65
CA GLY A 34 11.07 -23.86 -2.30
C GLY A 34 12.52 -23.40 -2.10
N SER A 35 12.84 -22.87 -0.92
CA SER A 35 14.19 -22.47 -0.56
C SER A 35 15.12 -23.69 -0.53
N ALA A 36 15.99 -23.83 -1.53
CA ALA A 36 17.06 -24.81 -1.52
C ALA A 36 18.33 -24.17 -0.94
N THR A 37 18.53 -24.32 0.37
CA THR A 37 19.89 -24.27 0.92
C THR A 37 20.63 -25.51 0.44
N ALA A 38 21.45 -25.34 -0.59
CA ALA A 38 22.34 -26.40 -1.07
C ALA A 38 23.42 -26.69 -0.02
N VAL A 39 23.22 -27.72 0.79
CA VAL A 39 24.30 -28.41 1.51
C VAL A 39 24.36 -29.84 0.99
N LEU A 40 25.27 -30.06 0.05
CA LEU A 40 25.69 -31.39 -0.39
C LEU A 40 26.77 -31.92 0.56
N VAL A 41 26.44 -32.80 1.51
CA VAL A 41 27.33 -33.91 1.97
C VAL A 41 26.49 -35.01 2.65
N GLY A 42 26.54 -36.23 2.09
CA GLY A 42 26.74 -37.47 2.87
C GLY A 42 25.53 -38.18 3.50
N GLY A 43 25.05 -39.20 2.78
CA GLY A 43 24.39 -40.45 3.22
C GLY A 43 23.93 -40.63 4.67
N GLY A 44 22.62 -40.85 4.82
CA GLY A 44 22.01 -41.47 6.01
C GLY A 44 20.53 -41.78 5.75
N ALA A 45 20.16 -43.05 5.83
CA ALA A 45 18.79 -43.53 5.64
C ALA A 45 17.87 -43.12 6.80
N GLY A 46 16.65 -42.67 6.47
CA GLY A 46 15.53 -42.59 7.41
C GLY A 46 14.71 -41.30 7.28
N GLY A 47 13.49 -41.40 6.74
CA GLY A 47 12.49 -40.33 6.81
C GLY A 47 11.59 -40.28 5.58
N ALA A 48 10.37 -40.82 5.69
CA ALA A 48 9.31 -40.60 4.73
C ALA A 48 8.90 -39.11 4.78
N GLY A 49 9.27 -38.36 3.75
CA GLY A 49 8.90 -36.98 3.53
C GLY A 49 8.58 -36.81 2.05
N ASP A 50 7.38 -36.30 1.80
CA ASP A 50 6.77 -35.97 0.52
C ASP A 50 7.78 -35.33 -0.46
N GLN A 51 8.20 -36.08 -1.47
CA GLN A 51 9.02 -35.62 -2.59
C GLN A 51 8.17 -35.69 -3.86
N ASP A 52 7.36 -34.66 -4.08
CA ASP A 52 6.67 -34.50 -5.36
C ASP A 52 7.55 -33.82 -6.41
N ARG A 53 7.41 -34.35 -7.62
CA ARG A 53 8.40 -34.34 -8.70
C ARG A 53 8.44 -33.01 -9.45
N VAL A 54 9.66 -32.51 -9.63
CA VAL A 54 10.00 -31.36 -10.48
C VAL A 54 9.92 -31.75 -11.96
N THR A 55 9.10 -31.07 -12.75
CA THR A 55 9.28 -30.97 -14.20
C THR A 55 9.77 -29.57 -14.56
N ALA A 56 10.73 -29.50 -15.47
CA ALA A 56 11.56 -28.34 -15.75
C ALA A 56 10.75 -27.09 -16.14
N ALA A 57 10.92 -26.01 -15.38
CA ALA A 57 10.47 -24.68 -15.78
C ALA A 57 11.38 -24.15 -16.90
N THR A 58 10.79 -23.85 -18.05
CA THR A 58 11.35 -22.79 -18.91
C THR A 58 11.25 -21.49 -18.13
N ALA A 59 12.33 -20.71 -18.10
CA ALA A 59 12.48 -19.45 -17.36
C ALA A 59 11.34 -18.43 -17.62
N ALA A 60 10.22 -18.58 -16.93
CA ALA A 60 9.40 -17.45 -16.54
C ALA A 60 10.21 -16.73 -15.46
N GLU A 61 10.61 -15.49 -15.75
CA GLU A 61 11.53 -14.69 -14.94
C GLU A 61 11.06 -14.63 -13.48
N VAL A 62 11.92 -14.99 -12.53
CA VAL A 62 11.67 -14.66 -11.11
C VAL A 62 11.73 -13.14 -11.02
N PHE A 63 10.64 -12.52 -10.59
CA PHE A 63 10.55 -11.05 -10.47
C PHE A 63 10.41 -10.60 -9.02
N GLY A 64 10.92 -9.40 -8.76
CA GLY A 64 10.89 -8.79 -7.44
C GLY A 64 9.48 -8.36 -7.04
N ARG A 65 9.32 -8.03 -5.75
CA ARG A 65 8.08 -7.44 -5.22
C ARG A 65 7.73 -6.13 -5.94
N ASP A 66 8.74 -5.27 -6.12
CA ASP A 66 8.59 -3.96 -6.77
C ASP A 66 8.23 -4.05 -8.26
N ASP A 67 8.49 -5.21 -8.86
CA ASP A 67 8.14 -5.49 -10.25
C ASP A 67 6.72 -6.06 -10.38
N ALA A 68 6.11 -6.56 -9.31
CA ALA A 68 4.79 -7.16 -9.39
C ALA A 68 3.73 -6.09 -9.74
N ASP A 69 2.85 -6.41 -10.69
CA ASP A 69 1.71 -5.55 -11.01
C ASP A 69 0.63 -5.67 -9.94
N MET A 70 0.42 -6.88 -9.42
CA MET A 70 -0.51 -7.19 -8.34
C MET A 70 0.05 -8.26 -7.41
N THR A 71 -0.40 -8.29 -6.16
CA THR A 71 -0.11 -9.38 -5.23
C THR A 71 -1.39 -9.90 -4.59
N VAL A 72 -1.58 -11.23 -4.65
CA VAL A 72 -2.68 -11.95 -3.98
C VAL A 72 -2.13 -12.52 -2.68
N PHE A 73 -2.46 -11.90 -1.55
CA PHE A 73 -2.07 -12.38 -0.23
C PHE A 73 -3.08 -13.39 0.30
N LEU A 74 -2.58 -14.42 0.96
CA LEU A 74 -3.38 -15.53 1.47
C LEU A 74 -3.66 -15.42 2.96
N CYS A 75 -4.74 -16.04 3.40
CA CYS A 75 -5.11 -16.09 4.80
C CYS A 75 -4.01 -16.73 5.66
N THR A 76 -3.73 -16.13 6.81
CA THR A 76 -2.81 -16.65 7.84
C THR A 76 -3.59 -17.07 9.09
N ALA A 77 -2.93 -17.73 10.03
CA ALA A 77 -3.56 -18.16 11.28
C ALA A 77 -3.86 -17.00 12.24
N THR A 78 -3.24 -15.84 12.06
CA THR A 78 -3.29 -14.72 13.01
C THR A 78 -4.10 -13.52 12.50
N VAL A 79 -4.66 -13.60 11.29
CA VAL A 79 -5.54 -12.57 10.73
C VAL A 79 -6.70 -12.23 11.67
N ALA A 80 -7.08 -10.96 11.67
CA ALA A 80 -8.16 -10.43 12.50
C ALA A 80 -9.49 -11.18 12.24
N LYS A 81 -10.31 -11.33 13.29
CA LYS A 81 -11.58 -12.09 13.24
C LYS A 81 -12.62 -11.47 12.31
N GLU A 82 -12.46 -10.19 12.00
CA GLU A 82 -13.30 -9.42 11.09
C GLU A 82 -12.98 -9.73 9.61
N SER A 83 -11.91 -10.47 9.34
CA SER A 83 -11.61 -10.98 8.00
C SER A 83 -12.51 -12.17 7.63
N ARG A 84 -12.55 -12.50 6.34
CA ARG A 84 -13.25 -13.71 5.83
C ARG A 84 -12.43 -15.00 6.01
N CYS A 85 -11.29 -14.91 6.68
CA CYS A 85 -10.38 -16.03 6.85
C CYS A 85 -10.81 -16.89 8.04
N GLU A 86 -10.92 -18.20 7.83
CA GLU A 86 -11.24 -19.19 8.87
C GLU A 86 -9.96 -19.80 9.49
N GLY A 87 -8.80 -19.30 9.10
CA GLY A 87 -7.48 -19.78 9.51
C GLY A 87 -6.46 -19.64 8.38
N ALA A 88 -5.30 -20.28 8.56
CA ALA A 88 -4.29 -20.36 7.51
C ALA A 88 -4.84 -21.13 6.29
N VAL A 89 -4.41 -20.72 5.10
CA VAL A 89 -4.83 -21.34 3.84
C VAL A 89 -4.53 -22.85 3.80
N SER A 90 -5.53 -23.66 3.41
CA SER A 90 -5.37 -25.10 3.21
C SER A 90 -4.75 -25.43 1.84
N SER A 91 -4.32 -26.68 1.65
CA SER A 91 -3.84 -27.17 0.34
C SER A 91 -4.91 -27.04 -0.74
N GLU A 92 -6.16 -27.33 -0.42
CA GLU A 92 -7.30 -27.29 -1.35
C GLU A 92 -7.64 -25.85 -1.72
N GLN A 93 -7.61 -24.93 -0.74
CA GLN A 93 -7.78 -23.50 -0.99
C GLN A 93 -6.67 -22.97 -1.88
N ARG A 94 -5.41 -23.36 -1.63
CA ARG A 94 -4.27 -22.98 -2.49
C ARG A 94 -4.46 -23.46 -3.93
N GLN A 95 -4.85 -24.72 -4.12
CA GLN A 95 -5.12 -25.26 -5.46
C GLN A 95 -6.27 -24.53 -6.16
N ALA A 96 -7.34 -24.16 -5.44
CA ALA A 96 -8.43 -23.37 -6.01
C ALA A 96 -7.96 -21.98 -6.47
N ILE A 97 -7.06 -21.34 -5.72
CA ILE A 97 -6.47 -20.05 -6.10
C ILE A 97 -5.55 -20.19 -7.32
N GLU A 98 -4.74 -21.26 -7.37
CA GLU A 98 -3.92 -21.60 -8.54
C GLU A 98 -4.78 -21.85 -9.78
N GLN A 99 -5.96 -22.48 -9.62
CA GLN A 99 -6.90 -22.67 -10.71
C GLN A 99 -7.43 -21.33 -11.25
N VAL A 100 -7.75 -20.36 -10.39
CA VAL A 100 -8.13 -19.00 -10.81
C VAL A 100 -7.00 -18.34 -11.62
N LEU A 101 -5.74 -18.51 -11.21
CA LEU A 101 -4.59 -17.99 -11.97
C LEU A 101 -4.53 -18.59 -13.39
N LEU A 102 -4.78 -19.89 -13.53
CA LEU A 102 -4.80 -20.59 -14.81
C LEU A 102 -5.98 -20.18 -15.71
N GLU A 103 -7.11 -19.80 -15.11
CA GLU A 103 -8.29 -19.31 -15.83
C GLU A 103 -8.12 -17.87 -16.32
N GLN A 104 -7.29 -17.06 -15.66
CA GLN A 104 -7.05 -15.66 -15.99
C GLN A 104 -5.82 -15.44 -16.90
N THR A 105 -5.40 -16.44 -17.68
CA THR A 105 -4.17 -16.39 -18.50
C THR A 105 -4.20 -15.39 -19.67
N GLU A 106 -5.38 -14.94 -20.06
CA GLU A 106 -5.56 -13.81 -21.00
C GLU A 106 -5.21 -12.47 -20.37
N GLN A 107 -5.25 -12.36 -19.04
CA GLN A 107 -4.96 -11.14 -18.28
C GLN A 107 -3.59 -11.22 -17.58
N ILE A 108 -3.23 -12.40 -17.08
CA ILE A 108 -2.03 -12.66 -16.27
C ILE A 108 -0.93 -13.25 -17.16
N ALA A 109 0.22 -12.59 -17.19
CA ALA A 109 1.40 -13.03 -17.92
C ALA A 109 2.23 -14.05 -17.10
N ALA A 110 2.35 -13.83 -15.79
CA ALA A 110 3.06 -14.74 -14.88
C ALA A 110 2.51 -14.65 -13.46
N GLY A 111 2.55 -15.78 -12.73
CA GLY A 111 2.25 -15.85 -11.31
C GLY A 111 3.38 -16.56 -10.56
N GLN A 112 3.92 -15.91 -9.53
CA GLN A 112 5.04 -16.39 -8.72
C GLN A 112 4.60 -16.61 -7.27
N TRP A 113 4.76 -17.84 -6.78
CA TRP A 113 4.53 -18.16 -5.37
C TRP A 113 5.62 -17.56 -4.48
N VAL A 114 5.20 -16.99 -3.35
CA VAL A 114 6.08 -16.51 -2.29
C VAL A 114 5.62 -17.13 -0.98
N SER A 115 6.51 -17.90 -0.36
CA SER A 115 6.23 -18.53 0.93
C SER A 115 6.26 -17.50 2.06
N GLN A 116 5.58 -17.81 3.16
CA GLN A 116 5.61 -17.04 4.39
C GLN A 116 7.03 -16.76 4.90
N ALA A 117 7.93 -17.76 4.85
CA ALA A 117 9.30 -17.61 5.30
C ALA A 117 10.08 -16.60 4.44
N VAL A 118 9.96 -16.71 3.11
CA VAL A 118 10.62 -15.78 2.17
C VAL A 118 10.07 -14.37 2.34
N ALA A 119 8.76 -14.21 2.49
CA ALA A 119 8.14 -12.91 2.74
C ALA A 119 8.59 -12.29 4.08
N TYR A 120 8.79 -13.11 5.11
CA TYR A 120 9.23 -12.63 6.43
C TYR A 120 10.69 -12.21 6.44
N ASP A 121 11.56 -12.93 5.73
CA ASP A 121 12.96 -12.53 5.57
C ASP A 121 13.08 -11.20 4.80
N ASP A 122 12.33 -11.05 3.69
CA ASP A 122 12.23 -9.80 2.92
C ASP A 122 11.73 -8.64 3.80
N PHE A 123 10.66 -8.86 4.57
CA PHE A 123 10.14 -7.87 5.52
C PHE A 123 11.19 -7.39 6.52
N ARG A 124 11.93 -8.32 7.14
CA ARG A 124 12.95 -7.98 8.14
C ARG A 124 14.11 -7.20 7.56
N GLU A 125 14.53 -7.54 6.34
CA GLU A 125 15.58 -6.80 5.63
C GLU A 125 15.12 -5.38 5.32
N ARG A 126 13.90 -5.23 4.80
CA ARG A 126 13.38 -3.94 4.31
C ARG A 126 13.04 -2.95 5.41
N PHE A 127 12.61 -3.43 6.57
CA PHE A 127 12.25 -2.61 7.73
C PHE A 127 13.32 -2.67 8.82
N ALA A 128 14.56 -3.04 8.48
CA ALA A 128 15.69 -3.08 9.42
C ALA A 128 15.94 -1.74 10.15
N HIS A 129 15.53 -0.61 9.55
CA HIS A 129 15.60 0.72 10.15
C HIS A 129 14.44 1.05 11.09
N ASN A 130 13.36 0.27 11.09
CA ASN A 130 12.12 0.57 11.82
C ASN A 130 11.81 -0.51 12.86
N GLN A 131 12.43 -0.37 14.03
CA GLN A 131 12.31 -1.34 15.12
C GLN A 131 10.86 -1.53 15.61
N ALA A 132 10.05 -0.47 15.66
CA ALA A 132 8.66 -0.56 16.10
C ALA A 132 7.82 -1.46 15.18
N VAL A 133 8.04 -1.36 13.86
CA VAL A 133 7.40 -2.23 12.87
C VAL A 133 7.88 -3.68 12.99
N LEU A 134 9.19 -3.89 13.23
CA LEU A 134 9.75 -5.24 13.40
C LEU A 134 9.26 -5.96 14.65
N GLU A 135 9.00 -5.22 15.74
CA GLU A 135 8.51 -5.79 16.99
C GLU A 135 7.04 -6.19 16.92
N GLU A 136 6.25 -5.49 16.10
CA GLU A 136 4.82 -5.76 15.94
C GLU A 136 4.55 -6.98 15.03
N VAL A 137 5.43 -7.26 14.06
CA VAL A 137 5.21 -8.31 13.07
C VAL A 137 6.00 -9.58 13.40
N LYS A 138 5.29 -10.68 13.67
CA LYS A 138 5.90 -12.00 13.85
C LYS A 138 5.86 -12.77 12.55
N SER A 139 6.74 -13.78 12.44
CA SER A 139 6.73 -14.68 11.29
C SER A 139 5.37 -15.33 11.03
N ALA A 140 4.61 -15.64 12.08
CA ALA A 140 3.27 -16.23 11.98
C ALA A 140 2.21 -15.29 11.38
N ASP A 141 2.44 -13.98 11.43
CA ASP A 141 1.55 -12.98 10.86
C ASP A 141 1.71 -12.84 9.35
N MET A 142 2.89 -13.21 8.85
CA MET A 142 3.26 -12.99 7.46
C MET A 142 2.45 -13.84 6.48
N PRO A 143 1.70 -13.23 5.56
CA PRO A 143 0.98 -13.96 4.53
C PRO A 143 1.93 -14.58 3.51
N SER A 144 1.61 -15.81 3.09
CA SER A 144 2.07 -16.30 1.79
C SER A 144 1.30 -15.61 0.67
N SER A 145 1.86 -15.57 -0.54
CA SER A 145 1.24 -14.82 -1.64
C SER A 145 1.58 -15.35 -3.03
N TYR A 146 0.80 -14.90 -4.02
CA TYR A 146 1.17 -14.94 -5.43
C TYR A 146 1.42 -13.52 -5.94
N ARG A 147 2.64 -13.27 -6.42
CA ARG A 147 3.00 -12.05 -7.15
C ARG A 147 2.62 -12.24 -8.62
N LEU A 148 1.97 -11.25 -9.21
CA LEU A 148 1.43 -11.34 -10.56
C LEU A 148 2.06 -10.30 -11.48
N LYS A 149 2.44 -10.73 -12.68
CA LYS A 149 2.67 -9.85 -13.83
C LYS A 149 1.45 -9.88 -14.71
N LEU A 150 0.92 -8.72 -15.07
CA LEU A 150 -0.20 -8.60 -15.99
C LEU A 150 0.30 -8.43 -17.42
N ARG A 151 -0.54 -8.82 -18.38
CA ARG A 151 -0.31 -8.53 -19.79
C ARG A 151 -0.58 -7.07 -20.09
N GLU A 152 0.04 -6.57 -21.16
CA GLU A 152 -0.28 -5.24 -21.67
C GLU A 152 -1.77 -5.14 -22.03
N GLY A 153 -2.43 -4.08 -21.56
CA GLY A 153 -3.87 -3.87 -21.78
C GLY A 153 -4.79 -4.71 -20.89
N ALA A 154 -4.26 -5.40 -19.87
CA ALA A 154 -5.07 -6.21 -18.98
C ALA A 154 -6.15 -5.40 -18.23
N ASP A 155 -7.35 -5.97 -18.09
CA ASP A 155 -8.40 -5.42 -17.25
C ASP A 155 -8.13 -5.78 -15.78
N ARG A 156 -7.45 -4.86 -15.10
CA ARG A 156 -7.08 -4.97 -13.68
C ARG A 156 -8.29 -5.23 -12.78
N ARG A 157 -9.45 -4.65 -13.07
CA ARG A 157 -10.66 -4.85 -12.26
C ARG A 157 -11.20 -6.26 -12.44
N GLN A 158 -11.12 -6.82 -13.65
CA GLN A 158 -11.51 -8.20 -13.89
C GLN A 158 -10.61 -9.17 -13.12
N VAL A 159 -9.29 -8.94 -13.13
CA VAL A 159 -8.34 -9.76 -12.36
C VAL A 159 -8.66 -9.70 -10.86
N MET A 160 -8.86 -8.50 -10.29
CA MET A 160 -9.24 -8.35 -8.88
C MET A 160 -10.57 -9.06 -8.57
N ALA A 161 -11.57 -8.93 -9.45
CA ALA A 161 -12.87 -9.56 -9.26
C ALA A 161 -12.80 -11.09 -9.28
N ALA A 162 -11.89 -11.68 -10.06
CA ALA A 162 -11.71 -13.13 -10.14
C ALA A 162 -11.24 -13.74 -8.81
N PHE A 163 -10.46 -13.00 -8.02
CA PHE A 163 -9.99 -13.45 -6.70
C PHE A 163 -10.92 -13.04 -5.55
N HIS A 164 -11.81 -12.08 -5.77
CA HIS A 164 -12.71 -11.61 -4.72
C HIS A 164 -13.70 -12.72 -4.29
N GLY A 165 -13.63 -13.10 -3.01
CA GLY A 165 -14.51 -14.12 -2.42
C GLY A 165 -14.01 -15.55 -2.59
N VAL A 166 -12.84 -15.76 -3.20
CA VAL A 166 -12.18 -17.07 -3.23
C VAL A 166 -11.68 -17.41 -1.82
N ALA A 167 -12.05 -18.60 -1.34
CA ALA A 167 -11.65 -19.06 0.00
C ALA A 167 -10.13 -19.14 0.11
N GLY A 168 -9.57 -18.62 1.21
CA GLY A 168 -8.13 -18.56 1.44
C GLY A 168 -7.44 -17.31 0.89
N VAL A 169 -8.12 -16.47 0.11
CA VAL A 169 -7.60 -15.14 -0.27
C VAL A 169 -7.87 -14.15 0.86
N LEU A 170 -6.81 -13.52 1.35
CA LEU A 170 -6.90 -12.45 2.35
C LEU A 170 -7.22 -11.11 1.67
N THR A 171 -6.36 -10.70 0.74
CA THR A 171 -6.52 -9.45 0.00
C THR A 171 -5.79 -9.52 -1.34
N VAL A 172 -6.23 -8.71 -2.29
CA VAL A 172 -5.54 -8.49 -3.56
C VAL A 172 -5.13 -7.04 -3.62
N ILE A 173 -3.82 -6.81 -3.73
CA ILE A 173 -3.26 -5.47 -3.86
C ILE A 173 -2.92 -5.23 -5.32
N ASP A 174 -3.55 -4.22 -5.90
CA ASP A 174 -3.16 -3.62 -7.16
C ASP A 174 -2.12 -2.54 -6.88
N HIS A 175 -0.85 -2.79 -7.20
CA HIS A 175 0.23 -1.86 -6.90
C HIS A 175 0.18 -0.57 -7.74
N ALA A 176 -0.56 -0.53 -8.85
CA ALA A 176 -0.75 0.69 -9.63
C ALA A 176 -1.79 1.63 -8.99
N SER A 177 -2.73 1.09 -8.21
CA SER A 177 -3.80 1.86 -7.54
C SER A 177 -3.77 1.75 -6.02
N SER A 178 -2.75 1.13 -5.44
CA SER A 178 -2.62 0.90 -4.00
C SER A 178 -2.65 2.22 -3.22
N PRO A 179 -3.20 2.25 -1.99
CA PRO A 179 -3.09 3.40 -1.11
C PRO A 179 -1.63 3.87 -0.94
N TYR A 180 -0.67 2.95 -0.96
CA TYR A 180 0.75 3.30 -0.96
C TYR A 180 1.14 4.07 -2.22
N THR A 181 0.78 3.62 -3.41
CA THR A 181 1.09 4.33 -4.66
C THR A 181 0.40 5.70 -4.73
N GLN A 182 -0.83 5.80 -4.20
CA GLN A 182 -1.51 7.08 -4.07
C GLN A 182 -0.82 8.01 -3.05
N ALA A 183 -0.35 7.44 -1.93
CA ALA A 183 0.44 8.14 -0.92
C ALA A 183 1.87 8.45 -1.40
N ALA A 184 2.44 7.67 -2.32
CA ALA A 184 3.76 7.86 -2.93
C ALA A 184 3.74 8.88 -4.06
N VAL A 185 2.62 9.00 -4.79
CA VAL A 185 2.35 10.20 -5.60
C VAL A 185 2.30 11.44 -4.70
N GLN A 186 1.82 11.27 -3.46
CA GLN A 186 1.95 12.25 -2.38
C GLN A 186 3.30 12.17 -1.63
N GLU A 187 4.29 11.33 -1.95
CA GLU A 187 5.65 11.41 -1.36
C GLU A 187 6.43 12.62 -1.94
N ARG A 188 5.86 13.29 -2.96
CA ARG A 188 6.18 14.70 -3.23
C ARG A 188 5.65 15.67 -2.15
N GLN A 189 4.91 15.18 -1.16
CA GLN A 189 4.51 15.97 0.00
C GLN A 189 5.76 16.33 0.75
N LYS A 190 6.10 17.61 0.59
CA LYS A 190 7.07 18.36 1.37
C LYS A 190 6.91 18.20 2.89
N TRP A 191 5.77 17.73 3.37
CA TRP A 191 5.36 17.85 4.77
C TRP A 191 5.37 16.49 5.47
N ASP A 192 6.13 16.40 6.55
CA ASP A 192 6.27 15.21 7.39
C ASP A 192 5.11 15.05 8.39
N VAL A 193 4.54 16.16 8.85
CA VAL A 193 3.42 16.18 9.79
C VAL A 193 2.36 17.18 9.34
N SER A 194 1.10 16.76 9.38
CA SER A 194 -0.06 17.63 9.15
C SER A 194 -0.93 17.71 10.39
N VAL A 195 -1.21 18.92 10.88
CA VAL A 195 -2.06 19.18 12.05
C VAL A 195 -3.35 19.84 11.59
N PHE A 196 -4.44 19.07 11.54
CA PHE A 196 -5.75 19.58 11.17
C PHE A 196 -6.44 20.22 12.37
N LEU A 197 -7.02 21.40 12.15
CA LEU A 197 -7.69 22.17 13.19
C LEU A 197 -9.18 21.88 13.25
N CYS A 198 -9.73 22.00 14.45
CA CYS A 198 -11.16 21.84 14.65
C CYS A 198 -11.96 22.88 13.86
N LYS A 199 -13.04 22.41 13.23
CA LYS A 199 -14.02 23.19 12.49
C LYS A 199 -15.37 23.15 13.21
N ALA A 200 -16.19 24.20 13.02
CA ALA A 200 -17.57 24.21 13.48
C ALA A 200 -18.37 23.09 12.80
N ALA A 201 -19.41 22.59 13.48
CA ALA A 201 -20.24 21.46 13.02
C ALA A 201 -19.45 20.16 12.77
N SER A 202 -18.24 20.04 13.30
CA SER A 202 -17.43 18.82 13.16
C SER A 202 -18.04 17.64 13.92
N ALA A 203 -18.01 16.46 13.33
CA ALA A 203 -18.35 15.20 14.00
C ALA A 203 -17.19 14.63 14.83
N VAL A 204 -16.00 15.22 14.74
CA VAL A 204 -14.78 14.74 15.39
C VAL A 204 -14.90 14.90 16.91
N SER A 205 -14.70 13.79 17.63
CA SER A 205 -14.80 13.74 19.09
C SER A 205 -13.79 14.66 19.79
N ALA A 206 -12.56 14.77 19.27
CA ALA A 206 -11.54 15.69 19.76
C ALA A 206 -11.99 17.17 19.71
N CYS A 207 -12.91 17.51 18.80
CA CYS A 207 -13.50 18.84 18.67
C CYS A 207 -14.77 19.02 19.51
N GLY A 208 -15.13 18.04 20.32
CA GLY A 208 -16.34 18.03 21.14
C GLY A 208 -17.61 17.57 20.40
N GLY A 209 -17.46 17.06 19.17
CA GLY A 209 -18.53 16.43 18.41
C GLY A 209 -18.93 15.08 19.01
N LYS A 210 -20.18 14.66 18.81
CA LYS A 210 -20.67 13.36 19.28
C LYS A 210 -21.54 12.71 18.23
N LEU A 211 -21.12 11.53 17.78
CA LEU A 211 -21.91 10.62 16.97
C LEU A 211 -22.58 9.58 17.86
N VAL A 212 -23.78 9.12 17.48
CA VAL A 212 -24.45 7.96 18.06
C VAL A 212 -24.87 7.07 16.90
N ASP A 213 -24.43 5.81 16.94
CA ASP A 213 -24.88 4.78 16.00
C ASP A 213 -26.08 4.05 16.62
N LYS A 214 -27.16 3.93 15.86
CA LYS A 214 -28.29 3.05 16.16
C LYS A 214 -28.62 2.25 14.92
N GLU A 215 -28.37 0.94 14.96
CA GLU A 215 -28.75 0.00 13.89
C GLU A 215 -28.19 0.38 12.50
N GLY A 216 -26.99 0.97 12.45
CA GLY A 216 -26.35 1.41 11.20
C GLY A 216 -26.71 2.84 10.79
N ASP A 217 -27.56 3.53 11.56
CA ASP A 217 -27.86 4.95 11.39
C ASP A 217 -26.99 5.78 12.34
N THR A 218 -25.86 6.26 11.83
CA THR A 218 -24.94 7.12 12.57
C THR A 218 -25.40 8.57 12.51
N LYS A 219 -25.81 9.12 13.66
CA LYS A 219 -26.30 10.51 13.79
C LYS A 219 -25.38 11.40 14.60
N LEU A 220 -25.16 12.62 14.12
CA LEU A 220 -24.54 13.70 14.87
C LEU A 220 -25.51 14.24 15.91
N VAL A 221 -25.25 13.98 17.18
CA VAL A 221 -26.10 14.43 18.30
C VAL A 221 -25.51 15.66 19.01
N LYS A 222 -24.27 16.01 18.72
CA LYS A 222 -23.63 17.24 19.19
C LYS A 222 -22.58 17.68 18.18
N GLU A 223 -22.66 18.93 17.77
CA GLU A 223 -21.66 19.55 16.90
C GLU A 223 -20.38 19.88 17.66
N GLY A 224 -19.25 19.63 16.99
CA GLY A 224 -17.93 20.09 17.41
C GLY A 224 -17.77 21.59 17.25
N ARG A 225 -16.81 22.15 17.99
CA ARG A 225 -16.49 23.57 17.99
C ARG A 225 -15.26 23.84 17.16
N ALA A 226 -15.25 24.97 16.46
CA ALA A 226 -14.06 25.44 15.76
C ALA A 226 -12.93 25.79 16.75
N ALA A 227 -11.68 25.63 16.30
CA ALA A 227 -10.51 26.13 17.03
C ALA A 227 -10.57 27.66 17.16
N THR A 228 -10.38 28.17 18.38
CA THR A 228 -10.35 29.63 18.64
C THR A 228 -9.03 30.24 18.17
N PRO A 229 -8.96 31.56 17.88
CA PRO A 229 -7.70 32.21 17.52
C PRO A 229 -6.58 31.99 18.54
N ALA A 230 -6.90 31.95 19.83
CA ALA A 230 -5.95 31.67 20.89
C ALA A 230 -5.42 30.23 20.85
N GLN A 231 -6.29 29.24 20.54
CA GLN A 231 -5.89 27.84 20.37
C GLN A 231 -5.00 27.66 19.14
N VAL A 232 -5.36 28.26 18.00
CA VAL A 232 -4.53 28.21 16.78
C VAL A 232 -3.16 28.81 17.03
N LYS A 233 -3.08 29.96 17.72
CA LYS A 233 -1.82 30.58 18.11
C LYS A 233 -0.99 29.68 19.03
N ALA A 234 -1.62 29.06 20.03
CA ALA A 234 -0.93 28.15 20.95
C ALA A 234 -0.33 26.92 20.23
N VAL A 235 -1.07 26.34 19.28
CA VAL A 235 -0.57 25.24 18.42
C VAL A 235 0.61 25.72 17.57
N GLN A 236 0.51 26.89 16.93
CA GLN A 236 1.61 27.45 16.14
C GLN A 236 2.87 27.66 16.98
N GLU A 237 2.74 28.28 18.16
CA GLU A 237 3.87 28.51 19.06
C GLU A 237 4.49 27.19 19.55
N LEU A 238 3.67 26.16 19.80
CA LEU A 238 4.16 24.84 20.17
C LEU A 238 5.01 24.23 19.05
N ILE A 239 4.56 24.32 17.80
CA ILE A 239 5.30 23.81 16.63
C ILE A 239 6.62 24.56 16.49
N GLN A 240 6.59 25.89 16.48
CA GLN A 240 7.80 26.73 16.29
C GLN A 240 8.86 26.55 17.38
N LYS A 241 8.45 26.19 18.60
CA LYS A 241 9.34 25.94 19.74
C LYS A 241 9.79 24.48 19.83
N SER A 242 9.31 23.60 18.95
CA SER A 242 9.64 22.18 19.00
C SER A 242 10.96 21.90 18.28
N PRO A 243 11.90 21.16 18.91
CA PRO A 243 13.13 20.73 18.26
C PRO A 243 12.86 19.89 17.00
N GLY A 244 13.75 19.98 16.01
CA GLY A 244 13.65 19.21 14.77
C GLY A 244 12.64 19.73 13.76
N VAL A 245 11.99 20.88 13.99
CA VAL A 245 11.11 21.52 13.00
C VAL A 245 11.93 22.40 12.07
N GLU A 246 12.00 22.03 10.79
CA GLU A 246 12.67 22.79 9.73
C GLU A 246 11.77 23.91 9.21
N GLU A 247 10.49 23.60 8.96
CA GLU A 247 9.54 24.54 8.36
C GLU A 247 8.12 24.28 8.89
N VAL A 248 7.34 25.35 9.06
CA VAL A 248 5.90 25.26 9.30
C VAL A 248 5.15 26.26 8.44
N VAL A 249 4.11 25.80 7.75
CA VAL A 249 3.19 26.63 6.97
C VAL A 249 1.78 26.45 7.50
N PHE A 250 1.07 27.57 7.68
CA PHE A 250 -0.36 27.55 7.92
C PHE A 250 -1.10 27.50 6.59
N GLU A 251 -1.95 26.50 6.42
CA GLU A 251 -2.79 26.31 5.25
C GLU A 251 -4.25 26.61 5.64
N ASP A 252 -4.81 27.64 5.03
CA ASP A 252 -6.23 27.96 5.18
C ASP A 252 -7.11 27.12 4.24
N GLU A 253 -8.43 27.28 4.31
CA GLU A 253 -9.39 26.49 3.53
C GLU A 253 -9.23 26.70 2.02
N ALA A 254 -8.86 27.91 1.59
CA ALA A 254 -8.66 28.24 0.18
C ALA A 254 -7.38 27.57 -0.35
N ALA A 255 -6.27 27.70 0.37
CA ALA A 255 -5.01 27.04 0.03
C ALA A 255 -5.15 25.50 0.02
N ALA A 256 -5.83 24.94 1.02
CA ALA A 256 -6.15 23.51 1.07
C ALA A 256 -7.00 23.07 -0.13
N TYR A 257 -7.96 23.90 -0.57
CA TYR A 257 -8.79 23.59 -1.73
C TYR A 257 -8.01 23.59 -3.04
N GLU A 258 -7.07 24.52 -3.21
CA GLU A 258 -6.18 24.52 -4.38
C GLU A 258 -5.31 23.26 -4.41
N ASN A 259 -4.74 22.87 -3.27
CA ASN A 259 -3.96 21.63 -3.14
C ASN A 259 -4.81 20.39 -3.41
N PHE A 260 -6.04 20.37 -2.92
CA PHE A 260 -7.00 19.30 -3.19
C PHE A 260 -7.35 19.18 -4.68
N LYS A 261 -7.59 20.29 -5.37
CA LYS A 261 -7.86 20.29 -6.82
C LYS A 261 -6.71 19.68 -7.61
N GLU A 262 -5.47 20.02 -7.26
CA GLU A 262 -4.31 19.45 -7.95
C GLU A 262 -4.16 17.95 -7.64
N ALA A 263 -4.28 17.56 -6.37
CA ALA A 263 -4.11 16.17 -5.94
C ALA A 263 -5.17 15.21 -6.52
N PHE A 264 -6.38 15.70 -6.77
CA PHE A 264 -7.51 14.89 -7.19
C PHE A 264 -8.10 15.33 -8.54
N LYS A 265 -7.32 16.01 -9.38
CA LYS A 265 -7.75 16.53 -10.70
C LYS A 265 -8.34 15.47 -11.63
N ASP A 266 -7.91 14.22 -11.47
CA ASP A 266 -8.39 13.09 -12.28
C ASP A 266 -9.67 12.44 -11.72
N ASN A 267 -10.09 12.80 -10.49
CA ASN A 267 -11.31 12.31 -9.85
C ASN A 267 -12.45 13.34 -9.94
N LYS A 268 -13.13 13.37 -11.09
CA LYS A 268 -14.22 14.33 -11.38
C LYS A 268 -15.34 14.31 -10.35
N THR A 269 -15.77 13.12 -9.92
CA THR A 269 -16.83 12.98 -8.92
C THR A 269 -16.45 13.65 -7.61
N LEU A 270 -15.22 13.47 -7.14
CA LEU A 270 -14.73 14.07 -5.91
C LEU A 270 -14.56 15.60 -6.06
N MET A 271 -14.13 16.07 -7.24
CA MET A 271 -14.06 17.51 -7.57
C MET A 271 -15.43 18.20 -7.54
N GLU A 272 -16.46 17.56 -8.09
CA GLU A 272 -17.82 18.12 -8.12
C GLU A 272 -18.49 18.15 -6.74
N ALA A 273 -18.17 17.18 -5.88
CA ALA A 273 -18.78 17.05 -4.56
C ALA A 273 -18.17 17.98 -3.51
N THR A 274 -16.95 18.45 -3.72
CA THR A 274 -16.14 19.08 -2.66
C THR A 274 -16.04 20.59 -2.84
N ARG A 275 -16.32 21.34 -1.78
CA ARG A 275 -16.29 22.81 -1.77
C ARG A 275 -15.14 23.33 -0.91
N VAL A 276 -14.74 24.58 -1.11
CA VAL A 276 -13.70 25.25 -0.30
C VAL A 276 -14.01 25.14 1.18
N GLY A 277 -15.26 25.41 1.57
CA GLY A 277 -15.68 25.35 2.96
C GLY A 277 -15.58 23.95 3.56
N ASP A 278 -15.46 22.87 2.78
CA ASP A 278 -15.27 21.51 3.29
C ASP A 278 -13.82 21.22 3.68
N MET A 279 -12.87 22.05 3.22
CA MET A 279 -11.45 21.89 3.51
C MET A 279 -11.13 22.20 4.97
N PRO A 280 -10.30 21.37 5.63
CA PRO A 280 -9.80 21.70 6.96
C PRO A 280 -8.65 22.70 6.86
N ARG A 281 -8.62 23.67 7.77
CA ARG A 281 -7.41 24.47 8.03
C ARG A 281 -6.37 23.60 8.72
N SER A 282 -5.10 23.74 8.36
CA SER A 282 -4.04 22.91 8.90
C SER A 282 -2.71 23.64 9.10
N PHE A 283 -1.86 23.08 9.95
CA PHE A 283 -0.42 23.35 9.91
C PHE A 283 0.27 22.21 9.17
N ARG A 284 1.11 22.56 8.20
CA ARG A 284 1.95 21.66 7.44
C ARG A 284 3.38 21.83 7.91
N ILE A 285 3.99 20.76 8.42
CA ILE A 285 5.26 20.81 9.14
C ILE A 285 6.26 19.93 8.40
N LYS A 286 7.43 20.48 8.12
CA LYS A 286 8.60 19.72 7.68
C LYS A 286 9.56 19.59 8.85
N LEU A 287 10.10 18.41 9.02
CA LEU A 287 11.02 18.05 10.08
C LEU A 287 12.42 17.81 9.51
N GLU A 288 13.43 17.99 10.34
CA GLU A 288 14.78 17.51 10.05
C GLU A 288 14.76 15.98 9.87
N ASP A 289 15.71 15.43 9.09
CA ASP A 289 15.69 14.01 8.71
C ASP A 289 15.75 13.07 9.92
N ASP A 290 16.51 13.44 10.96
CA ASP A 290 16.69 12.67 12.21
C ASP A 290 15.69 13.05 13.32
N ALA A 291 14.77 13.97 13.05
CA ALA A 291 13.79 14.41 14.04
C ALA A 291 12.79 13.30 14.41
N ALA A 292 12.58 13.12 15.72
CA ALA A 292 11.57 12.22 16.26
C ALA A 292 10.16 12.80 16.09
N ALA A 293 9.52 12.52 14.94
CA ALA A 293 8.16 13.00 14.63
C ALA A 293 7.12 12.61 15.70
N GLY A 294 7.28 11.42 16.29
CA GLY A 294 6.38 10.82 17.27
C GLY A 294 6.05 11.68 18.48
N GLU A 295 7.09 12.20 19.16
CA GLU A 295 6.91 13.02 20.35
C GLU A 295 6.14 14.32 20.02
N LEU A 296 6.50 14.96 18.91
CA LEU A 296 5.84 16.16 18.42
C LEU A 296 4.37 15.88 18.11
N THR A 297 4.07 14.80 17.37
CA THR A 297 2.70 14.45 17.00
C THR A 297 1.85 14.14 18.22
N SER A 298 2.41 13.39 19.18
CA SER A 298 1.78 13.09 20.47
C SER A 298 1.45 14.36 21.27
N ARG A 299 2.36 15.34 21.32
CA ARG A 299 2.14 16.63 22.02
C ARG A 299 1.09 17.48 21.33
N LEU A 300 1.09 17.51 19.99
CA LEU A 300 0.14 18.28 19.17
C LEU A 300 -1.28 17.71 19.27
N GLN A 301 -1.42 16.38 19.27
CA GLN A 301 -2.72 15.72 19.33
C GLN A 301 -3.48 16.00 20.64
N ARG A 302 -2.75 16.37 21.71
CA ARG A 302 -3.34 16.78 23.00
C ARG A 302 -3.70 18.26 23.08
N GLN A 303 -3.42 19.06 22.06
CA GLN A 303 -3.71 20.50 22.11
C GLN A 303 -5.19 20.80 21.87
N PRO A 304 -5.80 21.70 22.67
CA PRO A 304 -7.14 22.20 22.39
C PRO A 304 -7.22 22.84 21.00
N GLY A 305 -8.27 22.51 20.24
CA GLY A 305 -8.47 23.02 18.89
C GLY A 305 -7.79 22.20 17.79
N VAL A 306 -7.06 21.13 18.13
CA VAL A 306 -6.55 20.14 17.16
C VAL A 306 -7.60 19.05 16.95
N ALA A 307 -7.93 18.79 15.69
CA ALA A 307 -8.86 17.74 15.29
C ALA A 307 -8.14 16.41 15.07
N GLN A 308 -7.02 16.46 14.33
CA GLN A 308 -6.23 15.31 13.94
C GLN A 308 -4.79 15.72 13.70
N VAL A 309 -3.86 14.84 14.02
CA VAL A 309 -2.46 14.94 13.60
C VAL A 309 -2.16 13.73 12.74
N VAL A 310 -1.57 13.94 11.58
CA VAL A 310 -1.13 12.89 10.66
C VAL A 310 0.40 12.94 10.60
N ASN A 311 1.03 11.82 10.95
CA ASN A 311 2.45 11.60 10.76
C ASN A 311 2.66 10.96 9.38
N ASN A 312 2.97 11.77 8.37
CA ASN A 312 3.11 11.30 6.99
C ASN A 312 4.30 10.36 6.82
N ARG A 313 5.41 10.56 7.58
CA ARG A 313 6.55 9.63 7.58
C ARG A 313 6.10 8.23 8.00
N CYS A 314 5.36 8.13 9.11
CA CYS A 314 4.91 6.83 9.59
C CYS A 314 3.78 6.23 8.74
N ALA A 315 2.80 7.04 8.32
CA ALA A 315 1.71 6.58 7.44
C ALA A 315 2.26 5.96 6.14
N THR A 316 3.33 6.55 5.59
CA THR A 316 4.03 6.02 4.42
C THR A 316 4.67 4.66 4.70
N GLU A 317 5.36 4.51 5.84
CA GLU A 317 5.97 3.23 6.22
C GLU A 317 4.91 2.14 6.45
N VAL A 318 3.81 2.45 7.13
CA VAL A 318 2.69 1.52 7.33
C VAL A 318 2.04 1.15 5.99
N ALA A 319 1.89 2.12 5.08
CA ALA A 319 1.38 1.85 3.74
C ALA A 319 2.31 0.92 2.95
N LYS A 320 3.64 1.05 3.08
CA LYS A 320 4.61 0.11 2.48
C LYS A 320 4.47 -1.29 3.04
N VAL A 321 4.23 -1.42 4.35
CA VAL A 321 3.98 -2.72 4.98
C VAL A 321 2.73 -3.36 4.40
N TYR A 322 1.63 -2.62 4.32
CA TYR A 322 0.39 -3.12 3.73
C TYR A 322 0.56 -3.50 2.26
N ASP A 323 1.09 -2.59 1.44
CA ASP A 323 1.30 -2.80 0.01
C ASP A 323 2.21 -4.01 -0.25
N GLY A 324 3.33 -4.11 0.47
CA GLY A 324 4.34 -5.14 0.21
C GLY A 324 4.08 -6.49 0.85
N PHE A 325 3.35 -6.53 1.95
CA PHE A 325 3.24 -7.73 2.79
C PHE A 325 1.79 -8.08 3.17
N GLY A 326 0.80 -7.29 2.74
CA GLY A 326 -0.61 -7.55 3.03
C GLY A 326 -0.98 -7.41 4.50
N LEU A 327 -0.12 -6.76 5.30
CA LEU A 327 -0.26 -6.61 6.74
C LEU A 327 -0.90 -5.25 7.09
N LEU A 328 -1.97 -5.28 7.88
CA LEU A 328 -2.59 -4.09 8.44
C LEU A 328 -2.05 -3.88 9.85
N LEU A 329 -1.16 -2.89 10.02
CA LEU A 329 -0.61 -2.54 11.32
C LEU A 329 -1.45 -1.46 11.99
N ASN A 330 -1.53 -1.52 13.31
CA ASN A 330 -2.13 -0.46 14.10
C ASN A 330 -1.13 0.70 14.21
N GLU A 331 -1.42 1.81 13.52
CA GLU A 331 -0.57 3.00 13.53
C GLU A 331 -0.24 3.49 14.95
N LYS A 332 -1.09 3.28 15.96
CA LYS A 332 -0.77 3.71 17.34
C LYS A 332 0.35 2.90 17.99
N GLU A 333 0.55 1.66 17.55
CA GLU A 333 1.59 0.77 18.07
C GLU A 333 2.92 0.99 17.34
N VAL A 334 2.85 1.31 16.03
CA VAL A 334 4.05 1.45 15.17
C VAL A 334 4.43 2.88 14.84
N CYS A 335 3.59 3.86 15.19
CA CYS A 335 3.82 5.31 15.07
C CYS A 335 3.70 6.03 16.44
N PRO A 336 4.51 5.67 17.45
CA PRO A 336 4.44 6.27 18.80
C PRO A 336 4.75 7.77 18.83
#